data_AF-A0A127B4U0-F1
#
_entry.id   AF-A0A127B4U0-F1
#
_cell.length_a   1.000
_cell.length_b   1.000
_cell.length_c   1.000
_cell.angle_alpha   90.00
_cell.angle_beta   90.00
_cell.angle_gamma   90.00
#
_symmetry.space_group_name_H-M   'P 1'
#
loop_
_entity.id
_entity.type
_entity.pdbx_description
1 polymer ?
#
loop_
_entity_poly.entity_id
_entity_poly.type
_entity_poly.pdbx_seq_one_letter_code
_entity_poly.pdbx_strand_id
1 'polypeptide(L)'
;MNDKVKEAAEAIDEELLANSSENNCKMMFADDDGYTIKDTDVLYIISGGRLEEIRMNELALIGWHETEEYVIDNDSSTNYYLHKPTGKMVLCELTYQHSNCIAIFSDRSPADVPSMAMEHHRYFIDLLAIRRYKISRLLD
;
A
#
# COMPACT_ATOMS: atom_id res chain seq x y z
N MET A 1 -5.23 10.88 -1.82
CA MET A 1 -5.74 10.02 -2.93
C MET A 1 -6.28 10.88 -4.08
N ASN A 2 -5.99 10.53 -5.35
CA ASN A 2 -6.56 11.20 -6.53
C ASN A 2 -8.08 10.91 -6.60
N ASP A 3 -8.93 11.93 -6.81
CA ASP A 3 -10.40 11.78 -6.83
C ASP A 3 -10.88 10.66 -7.77
N LYS A 4 -10.18 10.45 -8.90
CA LYS A 4 -10.50 9.37 -9.84
C LYS A 4 -10.25 7.95 -9.29
N VAL A 5 -9.27 7.80 -8.41
CA VAL A 5 -8.97 6.51 -7.76
C VAL A 5 -10.02 6.23 -6.69
N LYS A 6 -10.47 7.28 -5.99
CA LYS A 6 -11.57 7.20 -5.03
C LYS A 6 -12.87 6.74 -5.71
N GLU A 7 -13.26 7.42 -6.78
CA GLU A 7 -14.45 7.05 -7.56
C GLU A 7 -14.36 5.62 -8.12
N ALA A 8 -13.18 5.19 -8.57
CA ALA A 8 -12.97 3.83 -9.04
C ALA A 8 -13.08 2.79 -7.91
N ALA A 9 -12.57 3.10 -6.72
CA ALA A 9 -12.70 2.24 -5.54
C ALA A 9 -14.16 2.13 -5.08
N GLU A 10 -14.91 3.23 -5.09
CA GLU A 10 -16.34 3.27 -4.74
C GLU A 10 -17.22 2.52 -5.76
N ALA A 11 -16.76 2.34 -7.00
CA ALA A 11 -17.45 1.59 -8.04
C ALA A 11 -17.19 0.07 -7.98
N ILE A 12 -16.22 -0.38 -7.17
CA ILE A 12 -15.91 -1.80 -6.97
C ILE A 12 -16.83 -2.37 -5.89
N ASP A 13 -17.23 -3.63 -6.07
CA ASP A 13 -18.01 -4.38 -5.09
C ASP A 13 -17.31 -4.40 -3.71
N GLU A 14 -18.07 -4.13 -2.65
CA GLU A 14 -17.53 -3.91 -1.30
C GLU A 14 -16.82 -5.16 -0.74
N GLU A 15 -17.37 -6.35 -0.97
CA GLU A 15 -16.77 -7.61 -0.54
C GLU A 15 -15.47 -7.89 -1.30
N LEU A 16 -15.47 -7.62 -2.60
CA LEU A 16 -14.27 -7.74 -3.43
C LEU A 16 -13.18 -6.74 -3.02
N LEU A 17 -13.55 -5.51 -2.66
CA LEU A 17 -12.63 -4.49 -2.19
C LEU A 17 -12.02 -4.86 -0.82
N ALA A 18 -12.82 -5.41 0.09
CA ALA A 18 -12.35 -5.88 1.39
C ALA A 18 -11.34 -7.03 1.25
N ASN A 19 -11.64 -8.04 0.42
CA ASN A 19 -10.71 -9.14 0.14
C ASN A 19 -9.41 -8.66 -0.54
N SER A 20 -9.53 -7.68 -1.43
CA SER A 20 -8.37 -7.05 -2.09
C SER A 20 -7.51 -6.28 -1.08
N SER A 21 -8.15 -5.54 -0.17
CA SER A 21 -7.52 -4.79 0.90
C SER A 21 -6.70 -5.70 1.82
N GLU A 22 -7.26 -6.84 2.25
CA GLU A 22 -6.55 -7.78 3.11
C GLU A 22 -5.26 -8.32 2.46
N ASN A 23 -5.33 -8.68 1.17
CA ASN A 23 -4.15 -9.13 0.43
C ASN A 23 -3.13 -8.01 0.24
N ASN A 24 -3.59 -6.80 -0.05
CA ASN A 24 -2.70 -5.65 -0.18
C ASN A 24 -1.98 -5.31 1.13
N CYS A 25 -2.65 -5.43 2.28
CA CYS A 25 -2.04 -5.33 3.61
C CYS A 25 -0.94 -6.37 3.82
N LYS A 26 -1.15 -7.64 3.42
CA LYS A 26 -0.11 -8.69 3.52
C LYS A 26 1.16 -8.30 2.77
N MET A 27 1.04 -7.71 1.58
CA MET A 27 2.20 -7.18 0.85
C MET A 27 2.83 -6.01 1.58
N MET A 28 2.01 -5.05 2.00
CA MET A 28 2.45 -3.80 2.63
C MET A 28 3.29 -4.01 3.89
N PHE A 29 2.97 -5.05 4.64
CA PHE A 29 3.58 -5.36 5.92
C PHE A 29 4.40 -6.65 5.92
N ALA A 30 4.73 -7.17 4.73
CA ALA A 30 5.39 -8.46 4.61
C ALA A 30 6.71 -8.53 5.41
N ASP A 31 7.51 -7.47 5.32
CA ASP A 31 8.78 -7.34 6.03
C ASP A 31 8.59 -7.12 7.55
N ASP A 32 7.48 -6.52 7.97
CA ASP A 32 7.20 -6.15 9.37
C ASP A 32 6.73 -7.37 10.19
N ASP A 33 5.91 -8.23 9.59
CA ASP A 33 5.28 -9.39 10.24
C ASP A 33 6.01 -10.71 9.95
N GLY A 34 7.11 -10.67 9.20
CA GLY A 34 7.85 -11.87 8.80
C GLY A 34 7.09 -12.75 7.81
N TYR A 35 6.11 -12.19 7.11
CA TYR A 35 5.37 -12.88 6.07
C TYR A 35 6.29 -13.16 4.88
N THR A 36 6.36 -14.42 4.47
CA THR A 36 7.12 -14.82 3.28
C THR A 36 6.20 -14.82 2.08
N ILE A 37 6.44 -13.89 1.15
CA ILE A 37 5.73 -13.80 -0.13
C ILE A 37 5.92 -15.10 -0.92
N LYS A 38 4.81 -15.71 -1.32
CA LYS A 38 4.75 -16.91 -2.16
C LYS A 38 4.51 -16.52 -3.62
N ASP A 39 4.83 -17.45 -4.52
CA ASP A 39 4.61 -17.25 -5.96
C ASP A 39 3.14 -17.14 -6.38
N THR A 40 2.22 -17.56 -5.50
CA THR A 40 0.77 -17.46 -5.68
C THR A 40 0.18 -16.18 -5.13
N ASP A 41 0.95 -15.38 -4.40
CA ASP A 41 0.43 -14.20 -3.73
C ASP A 41 0.27 -13.06 -4.73
N VAL A 42 -0.88 -12.39 -4.66
CA VAL A 42 -1.27 -11.34 -5.59
C VAL A 42 -1.54 -10.03 -4.87
N LEU A 43 -1.03 -8.94 -5.43
CA LEU A 43 -1.44 -7.59 -5.10
C LEU A 43 -2.56 -7.19 -6.05
N TYR A 44 -3.66 -6.66 -5.51
CA TYR A 44 -4.79 -6.16 -6.27
C TYR A 44 -4.61 -4.67 -6.55
N ILE A 45 -4.50 -4.33 -7.83
CA ILE A 45 -4.33 -2.94 -8.29
C ILE A 45 -5.62 -2.43 -8.94
N ILE A 46 -5.95 -1.16 -8.70
CA ILE A 46 -7.01 -0.46 -9.43
C ILE A 46 -6.42 0.17 -10.68
N SER A 47 -6.88 -0.28 -11.84
CA SER A 47 -6.44 0.18 -13.15
C SER A 47 -7.64 0.26 -14.09
N GLY A 48 -7.82 1.39 -14.77
CA GLY A 48 -8.92 1.58 -15.72
C GLY A 48 -10.32 1.36 -15.13
N GLY A 49 -10.52 1.59 -13.82
CA GLY A 49 -11.79 1.36 -13.13
C GLY A 49 -12.09 -0.12 -12.83
N ARG A 50 -11.08 -0.98 -12.85
CA ARG A 50 -11.18 -2.41 -12.54
C ARG A 50 -10.09 -2.82 -11.57
N LEU A 51 -10.35 -3.92 -10.84
CA LEU A 51 -9.30 -4.62 -10.12
C LEU A 51 -8.56 -5.55 -11.07
N GLU A 52 -7.24 -5.42 -11.07
CA GLU A 52 -6.31 -6.32 -11.77
C GLU A 52 -5.38 -6.95 -10.74
N GLU A 53 -4.92 -8.16 -11.00
CA GLU A 53 -3.99 -8.89 -10.14
C GLU A 53 -2.57 -8.78 -10.71
N ILE A 54 -1.60 -8.46 -9.85
CA ILE A 54 -0.17 -8.58 -10.16
C ILE A 54 0.51 -9.46 -9.11
N ARG A 55 1.57 -10.18 -9.50
CA ARG A 55 2.25 -11.07 -8.55
C ARG A 55 3.09 -10.27 -7.57
N MET A 56 2.97 -10.57 -6.29
CA MET A 56 3.74 -9.87 -5.25
C MET A 56 5.26 -10.07 -5.41
N ASN A 57 5.71 -11.24 -5.87
CA ASN A 57 7.13 -11.53 -6.09
C ASN A 57 7.74 -10.74 -7.28
N GLU A 58 6.91 -10.15 -8.14
CA GLU A 58 7.31 -9.25 -9.23
C GLU A 58 7.52 -7.80 -8.75
N LEU A 59 7.22 -7.52 -7.49
CA LEU A 59 7.41 -6.21 -6.88
C LEU A 59 8.73 -6.15 -6.11
N ALA A 60 9.30 -4.95 -6.04
CA ALA A 60 10.43 -4.63 -5.17
C ALA A 60 10.10 -3.35 -4.40
N LEU A 61 10.17 -3.38 -3.08
CA LEU A 61 9.98 -2.20 -2.26
C LEU A 61 11.13 -1.21 -2.54
N ILE A 62 10.79 0.02 -2.91
CA ILE A 62 11.76 1.08 -3.24
C ILE A 62 11.65 2.29 -2.32
N GLY A 63 10.63 2.33 -1.46
CA GLY A 63 10.45 3.33 -0.43
C GLY A 63 9.10 3.18 0.25
N TRP A 64 8.89 3.92 1.34
CA TRP A 64 7.60 4.05 1.99
C TRP A 64 7.52 5.40 2.70
N HIS A 65 6.31 5.84 3.04
CA HIS A 65 6.09 6.98 3.93
C HIS A 65 4.85 6.77 4.79
N GLU A 66 4.83 7.48 5.91
CA GLU A 66 3.68 7.60 6.80
C GLU A 66 3.28 9.07 6.82
N THR A 67 2.01 9.33 6.62
CA THR A 67 1.41 10.64 6.87
C THR A 67 0.87 10.59 8.29
N GLU A 68 1.46 11.38 9.20
CA GLU A 68 0.93 11.61 10.54
C GLU A 68 0.40 13.04 10.58
N GLU A 69 -0.91 13.21 10.49
CA GLU A 69 -1.54 14.51 10.72
C GLU A 69 -2.26 14.52 12.07
N TYR A 70 -2.49 15.70 12.65
CA TYR A 70 -3.18 15.85 13.94
C TYR A 70 -4.65 15.37 13.92
N VAL A 71 -5.15 14.95 12.75
CA VAL A 71 -6.50 14.44 12.54
C VAL A 71 -6.39 13.04 11.97
N ILE A 72 -6.95 12.06 12.69
CA ILE A 72 -6.96 10.63 12.34
C ILE A 72 -7.44 10.38 10.89
N ASP A 73 -8.26 11.28 10.36
CA ASP A 73 -8.82 11.20 9.01
C ASP A 73 -7.79 11.34 7.88
N ASN A 74 -6.60 11.88 8.17
CA ASN A 74 -5.53 12.09 7.18
C ASN A 74 -4.31 11.19 7.40
N ASP A 75 -4.38 10.25 8.35
CA ASP A 75 -3.31 9.28 8.51
C ASP A 75 -3.35 8.29 7.34
N SER A 76 -2.20 8.10 6.70
CA SER A 76 -2.03 7.03 5.71
C SER A 76 -0.63 6.47 5.73
N SER A 77 -0.55 5.16 5.49
CA SER A 77 0.71 4.49 5.21
C SER A 77 0.78 4.28 3.72
N THR A 78 1.94 4.49 3.09
CA THR A 78 2.11 4.24 1.66
C THR A 78 3.45 3.58 1.39
N ASN A 79 3.41 2.44 0.69
CA ASN A 79 4.59 1.79 0.15
C ASN A 79 4.70 2.08 -1.35
N TYR A 80 5.93 2.38 -1.79
CA TYR A 80 6.32 2.53 -3.18
C TYR A 80 7.01 1.25 -3.63
N TYR A 81 6.48 0.61 -4.66
CA TYR A 81 7.06 -0.57 -5.28
C TYR A 81 7.48 -0.32 -6.72
N LEU A 82 8.57 -0.95 -7.15
CA LEU A 82 8.91 -1.11 -8.55
C LEU A 82 8.33 -2.44 -9.06
N HIS A 83 7.47 -2.38 -10.07
CA HIS A 83 7.02 -3.57 -10.79
C HIS A 83 8.08 -3.99 -11.81
N LYS A 84 8.86 -5.03 -11.48
CA LYS A 84 10.03 -5.48 -12.25
C LYS A 84 9.74 -5.72 -13.74
N PRO A 85 8.61 -6.35 -14.14
CA PRO A 85 8.32 -6.63 -15.54
C PRO A 85 8.11 -5.38 -16.39
N THR A 86 7.48 -4.33 -15.84
CA THR A 86 7.12 -3.12 -16.61
C THR A 86 8.01 -1.92 -16.30
N GLY A 87 8.79 -1.97 -15.22
CA GLY A 87 9.55 -0.84 -14.70
C GLY A 87 8.68 0.29 -14.15
N LYS A 88 7.36 0.08 -14.04
CA LYS A 88 6.43 1.09 -13.52
C LYS A 88 6.43 1.09 -11.99
N MET A 89 6.14 2.26 -11.42
CA MET A 89 5.93 2.40 -10.00
C MET A 89 4.50 2.00 -9.62
N VAL A 90 4.37 1.26 -8.53
CA VAL A 90 3.11 0.91 -7.89
C VAL A 90 3.07 1.60 -6.53
N LEU A 91 1.98 2.31 -6.26
CA LEU A 91 1.67 2.86 -4.95
C LEU A 91 0.73 1.88 -4.26
N CYS A 92 1.03 1.49 -3.04
CA CYS A 92 0.14 0.72 -2.19
C CYS A 92 -0.11 1.54 -0.93
N GLU A 93 -1.32 2.07 -0.77
CA GLU A 93 -1.69 3.00 0.30
C GLU A 93 -2.76 2.38 1.18
N LEU A 94 -2.52 2.38 2.48
CA LEU A 94 -3.53 2.10 3.50
C LEU A 94 -4.03 3.43 4.06
N THR A 95 -5.31 3.74 3.85
CA THR A 95 -5.96 4.88 4.48
C THR A 95 -6.68 4.42 5.75
N TYR A 96 -6.34 5.00 6.90
CA TYR A 96 -6.91 4.57 8.19
C TYR A 96 -8.38 4.98 8.38
N GLN A 97 -8.88 5.94 7.60
CA GLN A 97 -10.30 6.33 7.59
C GLN A 97 -11.22 5.22 7.08
N HIS A 98 -10.76 4.46 6.08
CA HIS A 98 -11.57 3.45 5.40
C HIS A 98 -11.07 2.03 5.66
N SER A 99 -9.98 1.87 6.42
CA SER A 99 -9.32 0.59 6.66
C SER A 99 -9.05 -0.19 5.37
N ASN A 100 -8.93 0.53 4.25
CA ASN A 100 -8.77 -0.04 2.93
C ASN A 100 -7.35 0.19 2.44
N CYS A 101 -6.69 -0.88 2.03
CA CYS A 101 -5.38 -0.88 1.41
C CYS A 101 -5.54 -1.01 -0.11
N ILE A 102 -5.29 0.09 -0.82
CA ILE A 102 -5.51 0.20 -2.26
C ILE A 102 -4.17 0.33 -2.95
N ALA A 103 -3.99 -0.39 -4.06
CA ALA A 103 -2.82 -0.23 -4.90
C ALA A 103 -3.17 0.33 -6.28
N ILE A 104 -2.29 1.15 -6.85
CA ILE A 104 -2.43 1.74 -8.19
C ILE A 104 -1.08 1.83 -8.90
N PHE A 105 -1.08 1.80 -10.23
CA PHE A 105 0.08 2.28 -10.98
C PHE A 105 0.19 3.80 -10.87
N SER A 106 1.39 4.28 -10.60
CA SER A 106 1.70 5.71 -10.63
C SER A 106 2.18 6.13 -12.00
N ASP A 107 1.79 7.34 -12.40
CA ASP A 107 2.39 8.02 -13.56
C ASP A 107 3.77 8.63 -13.23
N ARG A 108 4.17 8.64 -11.95
CA ARG A 108 5.47 9.17 -11.51
C ARG A 108 6.59 8.16 -11.72
N SER A 109 7.81 8.67 -11.86
CA SER A 109 8.99 7.84 -12.02
C SER A 109 9.45 7.26 -10.68
N PRO A 110 9.99 6.02 -10.65
CA PRO A 110 10.72 5.51 -9.49
C PRO A 110 11.84 6.44 -9.02
N ALA A 111 12.43 7.23 -9.93
CA ALA A 111 13.46 8.21 -9.59
C ALA A 111 12.96 9.37 -8.72
N ASP A 112 11.64 9.61 -8.69
CA ASP A 112 11.03 10.66 -7.87
C ASP A 112 10.86 10.19 -6.41
N VAL A 113 10.94 8.88 -6.15
CA VAL A 113 10.65 8.28 -4.83
C VAL A 113 11.47 8.88 -3.70
N PRO A 114 12.79 9.11 -3.81
CA PRO A 114 13.56 9.71 -2.70
C PRO A 114 13.04 11.09 -2.25
N SER A 115 12.32 11.81 -3.11
CA SER A 115 11.71 13.11 -2.76
C SER A 115 10.30 12.99 -2.16
N MET A 116 9.65 11.84 -2.34
CA MET A 116 8.28 11.56 -1.88
C MET A 116 8.24 10.66 -0.65
N ALA A 117 9.11 9.65 -0.64
CA ALA A 117 9.48 8.93 0.56
C ALA A 117 10.25 9.91 1.43
N MET A 118 9.58 10.49 2.43
CA MET A 118 10.30 11.10 3.53
C MET A 118 11.10 9.98 4.17
N GLU A 119 12.40 9.93 3.91
CA GLU A 119 13.31 9.17 4.75
C GLU A 119 13.12 9.71 6.17
N HIS A 120 12.28 9.06 6.98
CA HIS A 120 12.36 9.14 8.43
C HIS A 120 13.67 8.45 8.81
N HIS A 121 14.77 9.15 8.53
CA HIS A 121 16.07 8.81 9.06
C HIS A 121 15.94 8.78 10.58
N ARG A 122 16.03 7.56 11.13
CA ARG A 122 16.68 7.28 12.42
C ARG A 122 16.01 7.78 13.70
N TYR A 123 14.68 7.84 13.78
CA TYR A 123 14.01 7.80 15.09
C TYR A 123 12.94 6.70 15.10
N PHE A 124 13.34 5.46 15.42
CA PHE A 124 13.53 4.87 16.77
C PHE A 124 12.26 4.12 17.17
N ILE A 125 12.24 2.80 16.93
CA ILE A 125 11.49 1.73 17.64
C ILE A 125 9.94 1.82 17.66
N ASP A 126 9.34 3.01 17.78
CA ASP A 126 7.90 3.23 17.90
C ASP A 126 7.16 3.09 16.58
N LEU A 127 7.69 3.52 15.43
CA LEU A 127 6.95 3.41 14.16
C LEU A 127 6.71 1.96 13.71
N LEU A 128 7.69 1.08 13.92
CA LEU A 128 7.55 -0.36 13.65
C LEU A 128 6.57 -1.01 14.65
N ALA A 129 6.59 -0.57 15.90
CA ALA A 129 5.63 -1.00 16.92
C ALA A 129 4.21 -0.47 16.66
N ILE A 130 4.07 0.77 16.19
CA ILE A 130 2.80 1.41 15.79
C ILE A 130 2.26 0.73 14.54
N ARG A 131 3.10 0.46 13.52
CA ARG A 131 2.71 -0.33 12.35
C ARG A 131 2.19 -1.70 12.79
N ARG A 132 2.97 -2.46 13.58
CA ARG A 132 2.52 -3.75 14.14
C ARG A 132 1.23 -3.66 14.96
N TYR A 133 1.09 -2.66 15.82
CA TYR A 133 -0.12 -2.45 16.62
C TYR A 133 -1.34 -2.10 15.76
N LYS A 134 -1.18 -1.23 14.75
CA LYS A 134 -2.25 -0.86 13.83
C LYS A 134 -2.63 -2.05 12.93
N ILE A 135 -1.66 -2.85 12.47
CA ILE A 135 -1.89 -4.08 11.72
C ILE A 135 -2.70 -5.09 12.54
N SER A 136 -2.30 -5.37 13.79
CA SER A 136 -3.00 -6.34 14.63
C SER A 136 -4.47 -5.96 14.87
N ARG A 137 -4.80 -4.66 14.93
CA ARG A 137 -6.20 -4.21 15.06
C ARG A 137 -7.03 -4.33 13.78
N LEU A 138 -6.40 -4.44 12.61
CA LEU A 138 -7.09 -4.58 11.32
C LEU A 138 -7.29 -6.04 10.92
N LEU A 139 -6.53 -6.96 11.50
CA LEU A 139 -6.58 -8.40 11.20
C LEU A 139 -7.33 -9.24 12.25
N ASP A 140 -7.75 -8.62 13.37
CA ASP A 140 -8.62 -9.20 14.42
C ASP A 140 -10.10 -8.91 14.14
#